data_AF-A0A1Z5JRW9-F1
#
_entry.id   AF-A0A1Z5JRW9-F1
#
_cell.length_a   1.000
_cell.length_b   1.000
_cell.length_c   1.000
_cell.angle_alpha   90.00
_cell.angle_beta   90.00
_cell.angle_gamma   90.00
#
_symmetry.space_group_name_H-M   'P 1'
#
loop_
_entity.id
_entity.type
_entity.pdbx_description
1 polymer ?
#
loop_
_entity_poly.entity_id
_entity_poly.type
_entity_poly.pdbx_seq_one_letter_code
_entity_poly.pdbx_strand_id
1 'polypeptide(L)'
;MQGRKRLTTRRTIQNSLFVLLIGATILPIQSLNNLFTQRSPNSNRNKCNFLNGLDTLNGINSATPERTALLQEMITDPTVSSFPAVAAGTWTVLYAPHITTMARVLGNSAFDPILYQMHADGTMTSHVRWTFLERFSCWLSVSGTYASQDDDRVSRVSFDQVWMKWNACLEDGPYPTLQDVPASWWKTIVQTMGQLGFVESFSVFPVAYLDNDLIVFDFKLLGTRICARKLPRNDLY
;
A
#
# COMPACT_ATOMS: atom_id res chain seq x y z
N MET A 1 -18.19 -37.27 -30.01
CA MET A 1 -17.06 -37.00 -29.10
C MET A 1 -17.02 -35.50 -28.79
N GLN A 2 -17.50 -35.10 -27.62
CA GLN A 2 -17.48 -33.72 -27.13
C GLN A 2 -16.16 -33.46 -26.40
N GLY A 3 -15.34 -32.55 -26.93
CA GLY A 3 -14.09 -32.08 -26.30
C GLY A 3 -14.21 -30.63 -25.88
N ARG A 4 -14.42 -30.39 -24.58
CA ARG A 4 -14.39 -29.07 -23.93
C ARG A 4 -13.03 -28.38 -24.15
N LYS A 5 -13.04 -27.15 -24.65
CA LYS A 5 -11.95 -26.17 -24.44
C LYS A 5 -12.44 -25.10 -23.46
N ARG A 6 -12.04 -25.21 -22.20
CA ARG A 6 -12.10 -24.13 -21.19
C ARG A 6 -10.68 -23.88 -20.70
N LEU A 7 -10.01 -22.85 -21.22
CA LEU A 7 -8.68 -22.41 -20.76
C LEU A 7 -8.34 -21.02 -21.31
N THR A 8 -9.20 -20.04 -21.07
CA THR A 8 -8.91 -18.63 -21.41
C THR A 8 -9.33 -17.63 -20.34
N THR A 9 -10.20 -18.01 -19.40
CA THR A 9 -10.76 -17.10 -18.39
C THR A 9 -9.79 -16.80 -17.22
N ARG A 10 -8.85 -17.69 -16.88
CA ARG A 10 -7.95 -17.50 -15.72
C ARG A 10 -6.90 -16.41 -15.90
N ARG A 11 -6.37 -16.22 -17.11
CA ARG A 11 -5.31 -15.23 -17.40
C ARG A 11 -5.83 -13.80 -17.34
N THR A 12 -7.03 -13.55 -17.84
CA THR A 12 -7.63 -12.21 -17.87
C THR A 12 -7.99 -11.70 -16.47
N ILE A 13 -8.47 -12.60 -15.59
CA ILE A 13 -8.80 -12.25 -14.19
C ILE A 13 -7.55 -11.89 -13.39
N GLN A 14 -6.43 -12.60 -13.59
CA GLN A 14 -5.16 -12.27 -12.92
C GLN A 14 -4.60 -10.91 -13.34
N ASN A 15 -4.73 -10.56 -14.63
CA ASN A 15 -4.24 -9.29 -15.16
C ASN A 15 -5.07 -8.09 -14.68
N SER A 16 -6.40 -8.22 -14.55
CA SER A 16 -7.25 -7.15 -14.01
C SER A 16 -7.08 -6.92 -12.51
N LEU A 17 -6.68 -7.95 -11.75
CA LEU A 17 -6.45 -7.84 -10.30
C LEU A 17 -5.12 -7.16 -9.94
N PHE A 18 -4.09 -7.30 -10.77
CA PHE A 18 -2.82 -6.59 -10.62
C PHE A 18 -2.95 -5.07 -10.79
N VAL A 19 -3.86 -4.62 -11.66
CA VAL A 19 -4.16 -3.19 -11.88
C VAL A 19 -4.92 -2.58 -10.69
N LEU A 20 -5.76 -3.38 -10.02
CA LEU A 20 -6.50 -2.99 -8.82
C LEU A 20 -5.59 -2.80 -7.59
N LEU A 21 -4.47 -3.51 -7.55
CA LEU A 21 -3.40 -3.33 -6.56
C LEU A 21 -2.78 -1.93 -6.62
N ILE A 22 -2.79 -1.36 -7.82
CA ILE A 22 -2.28 -0.02 -8.09
C ILE A 22 -3.45 0.96 -8.16
N GLY A 23 -4.72 0.54 -8.08
CA GLY A 23 -5.75 1.26 -8.80
C GLY A 23 -7.19 1.43 -8.33
N ALA A 24 -7.50 2.63 -7.80
CA ALA A 24 -8.85 3.13 -7.55
C ALA A 24 -9.19 4.59 -7.93
N THR A 25 -10.29 4.83 -8.67
CA THR A 25 -10.68 6.10 -9.34
C THR A 25 -11.51 7.12 -8.51
N ILE A 26 -11.72 8.30 -9.13
CA ILE A 26 -11.97 9.66 -8.61
C ILE A 26 -13.45 10.03 -8.33
N LEU A 27 -13.67 10.90 -7.32
CA LEU A 27 -14.74 11.92 -7.29
C LEU A 27 -14.19 13.25 -6.69
N PRO A 28 -14.75 14.42 -7.04
CA PRO A 28 -14.26 15.73 -6.63
C PRO A 28 -14.34 15.91 -5.12
N ILE A 29 -13.25 16.36 -4.49
CA ILE A 29 -13.22 16.72 -3.08
C ILE A 29 -13.89 18.09 -2.94
N GLN A 30 -15.15 18.11 -2.48
CA GLN A 30 -15.73 19.32 -1.90
C GLN A 30 -15.52 19.30 -0.38
N SER A 31 -14.75 20.28 0.08
CA SER A 31 -14.88 20.96 1.38
C SER A 31 -14.82 20.11 2.67
N LEU A 32 -13.63 20.05 3.26
CA LEU A 32 -13.44 19.99 4.72
C LEU A 32 -12.54 21.15 5.14
N ASN A 33 -13.06 22.38 5.09
CA ASN A 33 -12.27 23.57 5.37
C ASN A 33 -12.19 23.97 6.85
N ASN A 34 -12.88 23.30 7.78
CA ASN A 34 -12.90 23.74 9.17
C ASN A 34 -12.76 22.57 10.13
N LEU A 35 -11.53 22.19 10.51
CA LEU A 35 -11.24 21.39 11.72
C LEU A 35 -9.72 21.19 11.92
N PHE A 36 -8.92 22.26 12.02
CA PHE A 36 -7.46 22.08 12.20
C PHE A 36 -6.84 23.10 13.13
N THR A 37 -6.98 22.87 14.44
CA THR A 37 -5.91 23.02 15.45
C THR A 37 -6.48 22.66 16.82
N GLN A 38 -6.20 21.45 17.29
CA GLN A 38 -5.89 21.12 18.69
C GLN A 38 -5.71 19.61 18.83
N ARG A 39 -4.61 19.18 19.47
CA ARG A 39 -4.37 17.79 19.82
C ARG A 39 -5.30 17.43 20.98
N SER A 40 -6.42 16.79 20.68
CA SER A 40 -7.34 16.31 21.72
C SER A 40 -6.69 15.16 22.50
N PRO A 41 -6.82 15.11 23.84
CA PRO A 41 -6.33 13.99 24.66
C PRO A 41 -6.89 12.64 24.22
N ASN A 42 -8.07 12.64 23.58
CA ASN A 42 -8.75 11.43 23.11
C ASN A 42 -8.08 10.82 21.88
N SER A 43 -7.42 11.63 21.03
CA SER A 43 -6.76 11.14 19.80
C SER A 43 -5.65 10.12 20.10
N ASN A 44 -4.83 10.39 21.13
CA ASN A 44 -3.80 9.42 21.58
C ASN A 44 -4.41 8.12 22.12
N ARG A 45 -5.52 8.20 22.87
CA ARG A 45 -6.21 7.03 23.41
C ARG A 45 -6.78 6.15 22.29
N ASN A 46 -7.45 6.75 21.31
CA ASN A 46 -8.05 6.01 20.20
C ASN A 46 -6.97 5.35 19.34
N LYS A 47 -5.84 6.04 19.10
CA LYS A 47 -4.67 5.43 18.46
C LYS A 47 -4.17 4.20 19.21
N CYS A 48 -3.97 4.31 20.52
CA CYS A 48 -3.54 3.17 21.34
C CYS A 48 -4.54 2.01 21.28
N ASN A 49 -5.84 2.28 21.36
CA ASN A 49 -6.87 1.25 21.25
C ASN A 49 -6.81 0.52 19.89
N PHE A 50 -6.69 1.28 18.79
CA PHE A 50 -6.55 0.71 17.45
C PHE A 50 -5.30 -0.17 17.34
N LEU A 51 -4.13 0.34 17.73
CA LEU A 51 -2.87 -0.41 17.64
C LEU A 51 -2.89 -1.68 18.51
N ASN A 52 -3.47 -1.62 19.70
CA ASN A 52 -3.62 -2.79 20.59
C ASN A 52 -4.62 -3.82 20.04
N GLY A 53 -5.50 -3.43 19.13
CA GLY A 53 -6.45 -4.34 18.45
C GLY A 53 -5.84 -5.09 17.25
N LEU A 54 -4.59 -4.79 16.87
CA LEU A 54 -3.88 -5.46 15.78
C LEU A 54 -3.16 -6.72 16.29
N ASP A 55 -3.09 -7.75 15.44
CA ASP A 55 -2.33 -8.98 15.72
C ASP A 55 -0.82 -8.75 15.60
N THR A 56 -0.42 -7.89 14.66
CA THR A 56 0.99 -7.52 14.41
C THR A 56 1.10 -6.02 14.10
N LEU A 57 2.22 -5.44 14.48
CA LEU A 57 2.56 -4.03 14.19
C LEU A 57 3.57 -3.88 13.05
N ASN A 58 3.98 -4.98 12.41
CA ASN A 58 4.97 -4.99 11.35
C ASN A 58 4.46 -5.66 10.06
N GLY A 59 3.17 -6.00 10.00
CA GLY A 59 2.55 -6.64 8.84
C GLY A 59 1.05 -6.38 8.73
N ILE A 60 0.45 -6.86 7.64
CA ILE A 60 -0.95 -6.61 7.34
C ILE A 60 -1.89 -7.44 8.22
N ASN A 61 -2.87 -6.78 8.82
CA ASN A 61 -3.88 -7.40 9.67
C ASN A 61 -5.18 -7.63 8.88
N SER A 62 -5.86 -8.74 9.17
CA SER A 62 -7.17 -9.03 8.59
C SER A 62 -8.21 -7.98 8.99
N ALA A 63 -9.05 -7.59 8.03
CA ALA A 63 -10.19 -6.72 8.28
C ALA A 63 -11.27 -7.43 9.10
N THR A 64 -11.60 -6.87 10.27
CA THR A 64 -12.74 -7.26 11.10
C THR A 64 -13.62 -6.03 11.38
N PRO A 65 -14.90 -6.22 11.74
CA PRO A 65 -15.78 -5.11 12.15
C PRO A 65 -15.19 -4.30 13.31
N GLU A 66 -14.59 -4.97 14.30
CA GLU A 66 -14.01 -4.35 15.49
C GLU A 66 -12.81 -3.46 15.12
N ARG A 67 -11.89 -3.97 14.29
CA ARG A 67 -10.74 -3.17 13.80
C ARG A 67 -11.17 -1.98 12.97
N THR A 68 -12.22 -2.16 12.15
CA THR A 68 -12.78 -1.08 11.35
C THR A 68 -13.38 0.01 12.24
N ALA A 69 -14.09 -0.37 13.30
CA ALA A 69 -14.66 0.57 14.26
C ALA A 69 -13.55 1.34 15.01
N LEU A 70 -12.53 0.64 15.51
CA LEU A 70 -11.38 1.27 16.18
C LEU A 70 -10.63 2.26 15.27
N LEU A 71 -10.41 1.91 14.00
CA LEU A 71 -9.83 2.82 13.02
C LEU A 71 -10.72 4.04 12.79
N GLN A 72 -12.03 3.84 12.67
CA GLN A 72 -13.00 4.92 12.47
C GLN A 72 -13.03 5.89 13.66
N GLU A 73 -12.97 5.38 14.90
CA GLU A 73 -12.88 6.20 16.11
C GLU A 73 -11.59 7.02 16.15
N MET A 74 -10.48 6.45 15.69
CA MET A 74 -9.18 7.15 15.63
C MET A 74 -9.19 8.32 14.65
N ILE A 75 -9.73 8.13 13.44
CA ILE A 75 -9.73 9.19 12.41
C ILE A 75 -10.79 10.27 12.62
N THR A 76 -11.76 10.05 13.52
CA THR A 76 -12.82 11.05 13.83
C THR A 76 -12.25 12.26 14.59
N ASP A 77 -11.06 12.12 15.18
CA ASP A 77 -10.29 13.17 15.85
C ASP A 77 -8.89 13.26 15.20
N PRO A 78 -8.81 13.75 13.95
CA PRO A 78 -7.61 13.64 13.14
C PRO A 78 -6.51 14.56 13.68
N THR A 79 -5.36 13.96 13.99
CA THR A 79 -4.12 14.73 14.07
C THR A 79 -3.59 14.78 12.64
N VAL A 80 -3.30 15.97 12.11
CA VAL A 80 -2.60 16.13 10.83
C VAL A 80 -1.35 16.95 11.09
N SER A 81 -0.24 16.24 11.25
CA SER A 81 1.08 16.85 11.13
C SER A 81 1.31 17.25 9.66
N SER A 82 2.17 18.23 9.39
CA SER A 82 2.55 18.56 8.02
C SER A 82 3.21 17.34 7.36
N PHE A 83 2.66 16.88 6.24
CA PHE A 83 3.11 15.67 5.54
C PHE A 83 4.60 15.70 5.19
N PRO A 84 5.16 16.78 4.59
CA PRO A 84 6.60 16.89 4.36
C PRO A 84 7.47 16.71 5.61
N ALA A 85 7.01 17.17 6.78
CA ALA A 85 7.77 17.11 8.02
C ALA A 85 7.89 15.67 8.57
N VAL A 86 6.94 14.80 8.24
CA VAL A 86 6.86 13.45 8.81
C VAL A 86 6.89 12.34 7.75
N ALA A 87 6.85 12.62 6.45
CA ALA A 87 6.76 11.57 5.42
C ALA A 87 8.02 10.69 5.34
N ALA A 88 9.21 11.27 5.47
CA ALA A 88 10.46 10.53 5.29
C ALA A 88 10.62 9.39 6.32
N GLY A 89 11.05 8.23 5.84
CA GLY A 89 11.22 7.01 6.62
C GLY A 89 10.68 5.78 5.91
N THR A 90 10.76 4.63 6.58
CA THR A 90 10.19 3.38 6.09
C THR A 90 8.84 3.15 6.75
N TRP A 91 7.82 2.90 5.95
CA TRP A 91 6.46 2.63 6.39
C TRP A 91 6.06 1.22 6.02
N THR A 92 5.32 0.55 6.89
CA THR A 92 4.70 -0.75 6.63
C THR A 92 3.19 -0.64 6.71
N VAL A 93 2.47 -1.33 5.82
CA VAL A 93 0.99 -1.34 5.85
C VAL A 93 0.50 -2.28 6.93
N LEU A 94 -0.26 -1.75 7.89
CA LEU A 94 -0.86 -2.52 8.97
C LEU A 94 -2.28 -2.98 8.66
N TYR A 95 -3.01 -2.19 7.88
CA TYR A 95 -4.43 -2.43 7.63
C TYR A 95 -4.84 -1.94 6.26
N ALA A 96 -5.31 -2.83 5.40
CA ALA A 96 -5.86 -2.49 4.09
C ALA A 96 -6.91 -3.54 3.67
N PRO A 97 -8.21 -3.34 4.00
CA PRO A 97 -9.25 -4.33 3.80
C PRO A 97 -9.39 -4.82 2.36
N HIS A 98 -9.18 -3.93 1.39
CA HIS A 98 -9.22 -4.30 -0.03
C HIS A 98 -8.08 -5.23 -0.42
N ILE A 99 -6.87 -5.05 0.13
CA ILE A 99 -5.74 -5.95 -0.11
C ILE A 99 -6.05 -7.33 0.47
N THR A 100 -6.57 -7.41 1.71
CA THR A 100 -6.92 -8.70 2.33
C THR A 100 -8.05 -9.43 1.59
N THR A 101 -9.04 -8.69 1.09
CA THR A 101 -10.13 -9.23 0.25
C THR A 101 -9.57 -9.80 -1.05
N MET A 102 -8.72 -9.02 -1.72
CA MET A 102 -8.05 -9.43 -2.94
C MET A 102 -7.16 -10.66 -2.73
N ALA A 103 -6.43 -10.74 -1.62
CA ALA A 103 -5.57 -11.87 -1.26
C ALA A 103 -6.37 -13.19 -1.22
N ARG A 104 -7.58 -13.15 -0.62
CA ARG A 104 -8.54 -14.27 -0.60
C ARG A 104 -9.01 -14.64 -2.00
N VAL A 105 -9.38 -13.66 -2.83
CA VAL A 105 -9.82 -13.88 -4.21
C VAL A 105 -8.71 -14.48 -5.08
N LEU A 106 -7.45 -14.11 -4.84
CA LEU A 106 -6.26 -14.62 -5.53
C LEU A 106 -5.77 -15.97 -4.96
N GLY A 107 -6.72 -16.87 -4.68
CA GLY A 107 -6.43 -18.24 -4.26
C GLY A 107 -5.80 -18.34 -2.87
N ASN A 108 -6.30 -17.54 -1.92
CA ASN A 108 -5.77 -17.45 -0.55
C ASN A 108 -4.26 -17.15 -0.53
N SER A 109 -3.85 -16.19 -1.35
CA SER A 109 -2.50 -15.63 -1.31
C SER A 109 -2.33 -14.68 -0.12
N ALA A 110 -1.10 -14.21 0.11
CA ALA A 110 -0.78 -13.20 1.11
C ALA A 110 0.10 -12.10 0.50
N PHE A 111 -0.18 -10.84 0.86
CA PHE A 111 0.62 -9.67 0.51
C PHE A 111 1.18 -9.09 1.80
N ASP A 112 2.33 -9.59 2.24
CA ASP A 112 2.93 -9.24 3.52
C ASP A 112 4.43 -9.60 3.56
N PRO A 113 5.33 -8.67 3.93
CA PRO A 113 5.06 -7.26 4.24
C PRO A 113 4.82 -6.40 3.00
N ILE A 114 4.16 -5.25 3.19
CA ILE A 114 4.06 -4.15 2.21
C ILE A 114 4.81 -2.96 2.79
N LEU A 115 5.91 -2.59 2.13
CA LEU A 115 6.85 -1.58 2.58
C LEU A 115 6.88 -0.39 1.63
N TYR A 116 7.04 0.80 2.20
CA TYR A 116 7.28 2.05 1.49
C TYR A 116 8.49 2.74 2.10
N GLN A 117 9.55 2.91 1.32
CA GLN A 117 10.72 3.70 1.66
C GLN A 117 10.53 5.08 1.06
N MET A 118 10.34 6.09 1.90
CA MET A 118 10.10 7.47 1.50
C MET A 118 11.33 8.31 1.87
N HIS A 119 11.90 8.99 0.88
CA HIS A 119 13.12 9.79 1.02
C HIS A 119 12.79 11.29 1.09
N ALA A 120 13.58 12.05 1.86
CA ALA A 120 13.34 13.47 2.08
C ALA A 120 13.41 14.34 0.80
N ASP A 121 13.99 13.82 -0.28
CA ASP A 121 14.04 14.46 -1.59
C ASP A 121 12.76 14.26 -2.43
N GLY A 122 11.75 13.57 -1.88
CA GLY A 122 10.49 13.28 -2.55
C GLY A 122 10.53 12.03 -3.43
N THR A 123 11.62 11.25 -3.43
CA THR A 123 11.66 9.93 -4.09
C THR A 123 11.13 8.84 -3.16
N MET A 124 10.64 7.75 -3.74
CA MET A 124 10.21 6.59 -2.96
C MET A 124 10.38 5.27 -3.70
N THR A 125 10.47 4.22 -2.90
CA THR A 125 10.41 2.83 -3.36
C THR A 125 9.34 2.08 -2.55
N SER A 126 8.56 1.22 -3.20
CA SER A 126 7.68 0.29 -2.51
C SER A 126 8.05 -1.15 -2.84
N HIS A 127 7.97 -2.02 -1.83
CA HIS A 127 8.18 -3.44 -1.96
C HIS A 127 7.01 -4.18 -1.32
N VAL A 128 6.45 -5.15 -2.03
CA VAL A 128 5.46 -6.08 -1.47
C VAL A 128 5.92 -7.50 -1.70
N ARG A 129 5.90 -8.30 -0.64
CA ARG A 129 6.08 -9.74 -0.74
C ARG A 129 4.73 -10.37 -1.01
N TRP A 130 4.59 -11.01 -2.17
CA TRP A 130 3.43 -11.81 -2.53
C TRP A 130 3.75 -13.29 -2.36
N THR A 131 2.95 -13.99 -1.56
CA THR A 131 3.05 -15.43 -1.35
C THR A 131 1.77 -16.11 -1.85
N PHE A 132 1.90 -17.13 -2.70
CA PHE A 132 0.77 -17.91 -3.21
C PHE A 132 1.04 -19.42 -3.13
N LEU A 133 -0.03 -20.19 -2.88
CA LEU A 133 0.02 -21.64 -2.69
C LEU A 133 1.04 -22.09 -1.63
N GLU A 134 1.30 -21.24 -0.63
CA GLU A 134 2.23 -21.45 0.52
C GLU A 134 3.69 -21.79 0.16
N ARG A 135 4.03 -21.91 -1.13
CA ARG A 135 5.33 -22.41 -1.61
C ARG A 135 6.00 -21.48 -2.60
N PHE A 136 5.22 -20.63 -3.25
CA PHE A 136 5.75 -19.67 -4.20
C PHE A 136 5.63 -18.28 -3.59
N SER A 137 6.70 -17.52 -3.72
CA SER A 137 6.67 -16.11 -3.39
C SER A 137 7.53 -15.30 -4.34
N CYS A 138 7.19 -14.03 -4.46
CA CYS A 138 8.01 -13.05 -5.13
C CYS A 138 7.90 -11.71 -4.41
N TRP A 139 8.93 -10.90 -4.57
CA TRP A 139 8.90 -9.49 -4.24
C TRP A 139 8.53 -8.72 -5.48
N LEU A 140 7.46 -7.93 -5.41
CA LEU A 140 7.09 -6.94 -6.41
C LEU A 140 7.56 -5.58 -5.90
N SER A 141 8.25 -4.83 -6.74
CA SER A 141 8.88 -3.58 -6.35
C SER A 141 8.61 -2.49 -7.36
N VAL A 142 8.42 -1.27 -6.89
CA VAL A 142 8.18 -0.08 -7.71
C VAL A 142 8.97 1.10 -7.15
N SER A 143 9.43 2.01 -8.02
CA SER A 143 9.98 3.30 -7.61
C SER A 143 9.20 4.44 -8.23
N GLY A 144 9.33 5.61 -7.63
CA GLY A 144 8.63 6.79 -8.05
C GLY A 144 8.94 8.01 -7.22
N THR A 145 8.04 8.97 -7.28
CA THR A 145 8.05 10.19 -6.48
C THR A 145 6.78 10.34 -5.68
N TYR A 146 6.88 11.07 -4.58
CA TYR A 146 5.74 11.48 -3.78
C TYR A 146 5.79 12.99 -3.52
N ALA A 147 4.61 13.59 -3.40
CA ALA A 147 4.48 15.00 -3.08
C ALA A 147 3.22 15.26 -2.26
N SER A 148 3.24 16.37 -1.55
CA SER A 148 2.08 16.89 -0.84
C SER A 148 1.28 17.85 -1.74
N GLN A 149 -0.04 17.75 -1.72
CA GLN A 149 -0.98 18.67 -2.37
C GLN A 149 -2.10 19.07 -1.40
N ASP A 150 -2.80 20.18 -1.70
CA ASP A 150 -3.94 20.68 -0.94
C ASP A 150 -3.68 20.82 0.57
N ASP A 151 -2.71 21.67 0.94
CA ASP A 151 -2.35 21.96 2.34
C ASP A 151 -2.02 20.70 3.18
N ASP A 152 -1.22 19.78 2.62
CA ASP A 152 -0.82 18.52 3.28
C ASP A 152 -1.90 17.47 3.48
N ARG A 153 -3.05 17.62 2.82
CA ARG A 153 -4.18 16.69 2.93
C ARG A 153 -4.23 15.63 1.85
N VAL A 154 -3.40 15.76 0.82
CA VAL A 154 -3.38 14.85 -0.32
C VAL A 154 -1.94 14.41 -0.58
N SER A 155 -1.68 13.11 -0.47
CA SER A 155 -0.43 12.52 -0.91
C SER A 155 -0.56 12.16 -2.39
N ARG A 156 0.23 12.81 -3.24
CA ARG A 156 0.39 12.40 -4.63
C ARG A 156 1.55 11.42 -4.76
N VAL A 157 1.38 10.31 -5.47
CA VAL A 157 2.41 9.31 -5.75
C VAL A 157 2.46 9.01 -7.24
N SER A 158 3.63 9.08 -7.86
CA SER A 158 3.81 8.72 -9.27
C SER A 158 4.92 7.70 -9.38
N PHE A 159 4.60 6.49 -9.86
CA PHE A 159 5.59 5.45 -10.07
C PHE A 159 6.00 5.38 -11.55
N ASP A 160 7.29 5.17 -11.78
CA ASP A 160 7.90 5.20 -13.11
C ASP A 160 8.71 3.93 -13.41
N GLN A 161 9.09 3.15 -12.38
CA GLN A 161 9.80 1.89 -12.54
C GLN A 161 9.14 0.77 -11.77
N VAL A 162 9.29 -0.45 -12.30
CA VAL A 162 8.70 -1.68 -11.79
C VAL A 162 9.73 -2.80 -11.95
N TRP A 163 9.90 -3.62 -10.92
CA TRP A 163 10.71 -4.84 -10.97
C TRP A 163 10.18 -5.93 -10.04
N MET A 164 10.71 -7.14 -10.19
CA MET A 164 10.28 -8.30 -9.43
C MET A 164 11.45 -9.25 -9.16
N LYS A 165 11.46 -9.87 -7.98
CA LYS A 165 12.38 -10.95 -7.59
C LYS A 165 11.59 -12.19 -7.19
N TRP A 166 11.84 -13.31 -7.85
CA TRP A 166 11.23 -14.60 -7.48
C TRP A 166 12.03 -15.28 -6.37
N ASN A 167 11.36 -15.98 -5.45
CA ASN A 167 12.01 -16.76 -4.37
C ASN A 167 12.82 -17.99 -4.84
N ALA A 168 13.13 -18.10 -6.14
CA ALA A 168 14.19 -18.99 -6.62
C ALA A 168 15.61 -18.43 -6.37
N CYS A 169 15.73 -17.16 -5.95
CA CYS A 169 16.99 -16.54 -5.54
C CYS A 169 17.34 -16.89 -4.08
N LEU A 170 18.62 -17.16 -3.81
CA LEU A 170 19.13 -17.66 -2.51
C LEU A 170 19.07 -16.63 -1.35
N GLU A 171 18.88 -15.35 -1.65
CA GLU A 171 18.79 -14.28 -0.65
C GLU A 171 17.33 -13.83 -0.47
N ASP A 172 16.84 -13.78 0.77
CA ASP A 172 15.53 -13.20 1.10
C ASP A 172 15.56 -11.67 0.95
N GLY A 173 14.39 -11.07 0.72
CA GLY A 173 14.22 -9.63 0.52
C GLY A 173 14.19 -9.18 -0.96
N PRO A 174 13.66 -7.98 -1.23
CA PRO A 174 13.54 -7.42 -2.59
C PRO A 174 14.90 -7.00 -3.16
N TYR A 175 14.99 -6.79 -4.47
CA TYR A 175 16.07 -5.97 -5.02
C TYR A 175 15.83 -4.51 -4.61
N PRO A 176 16.83 -3.78 -4.08
CA PRO A 176 16.66 -2.41 -3.62
C PRO A 176 16.25 -1.47 -4.75
N THR A 177 16.89 -1.63 -5.90
CA THR A 177 16.64 -0.83 -7.08
C THR A 177 16.47 -1.71 -8.31
N LEU A 178 16.00 -1.08 -9.37
CA LEU A 178 15.89 -1.75 -10.65
C LEU A 178 17.25 -2.18 -11.23
N GLN A 179 18.31 -1.40 -10.98
CA GLN A 179 19.65 -1.65 -11.51
C GLN A 179 20.27 -2.94 -10.96
N ASP A 180 19.80 -3.38 -9.79
CA ASP A 180 20.23 -4.62 -9.15
C ASP A 180 19.59 -5.87 -9.77
N VAL A 181 18.61 -5.69 -10.66
CA VAL A 181 17.89 -6.80 -11.32
C VAL A 181 18.75 -7.39 -12.43
N PRO A 182 18.96 -8.72 -12.46
CA PRO A 182 19.66 -9.37 -13.57
C PRO A 182 19.02 -9.05 -14.93
N ALA A 183 19.85 -8.72 -15.92
CA ALA A 183 19.43 -8.20 -17.23
C ALA A 183 18.44 -9.11 -18.00
N SER A 184 18.41 -10.41 -17.72
CA SER A 184 17.48 -11.36 -18.32
C SER A 184 16.04 -11.19 -17.84
N TRP A 185 15.81 -10.69 -16.62
CA TRP A 185 14.49 -10.49 -16.03
C TRP A 185 13.89 -9.12 -16.36
N TRP A 186 14.73 -8.10 -16.56
CA TRP A 186 14.33 -6.75 -16.95
C TRP A 186 13.38 -6.73 -18.16
N LYS A 187 13.67 -7.53 -19.19
CA LYS A 187 12.90 -7.59 -20.44
C LYS A 187 11.48 -8.13 -20.22
N THR A 188 11.31 -9.15 -19.37
CA THR A 188 10.01 -9.79 -19.14
C THR A 188 9.08 -8.93 -18.28
N ILE A 189 9.64 -8.19 -17.31
CA ILE A 189 8.85 -7.44 -16.33
C ILE A 189 8.28 -6.15 -16.95
N VAL A 190 9.11 -5.37 -17.66
CA VAL A 190 8.69 -4.13 -18.33
C VAL A 190 7.64 -4.42 -19.41
N GLN A 191 7.80 -5.51 -20.16
CA GLN A 191 6.84 -5.91 -21.19
C GLN A 191 5.49 -6.37 -20.62
N THR A 192 5.49 -7.02 -19.45
CA THR A 192 4.26 -7.56 -18.84
C THR A 192 3.46 -6.47 -18.11
N MET A 193 4.14 -5.53 -17.45
CA MET A 193 3.48 -4.49 -16.63
C MET A 193 3.26 -3.18 -17.39
N GLY A 194 4.16 -2.81 -18.30
CA GLY A 194 4.02 -1.61 -19.15
C GLY A 194 2.81 -1.63 -20.08
N GLN A 195 2.20 -2.80 -20.31
CA GLN A 195 0.95 -2.94 -21.08
C GLN A 195 -0.33 -2.91 -20.23
N LEU A 196 -0.26 -2.96 -18.90
CA LEU A 196 -1.44 -3.24 -18.07
C LEU A 196 -1.88 -2.17 -17.07
N GLY A 197 -1.06 -1.27 -16.55
CA GLY A 197 -1.65 -0.27 -15.67
C GLY A 197 -0.68 0.55 -14.84
N PHE A 198 -0.51 1.79 -15.27
CA PHE A 198 -0.24 2.87 -14.35
C PHE A 198 -1.17 4.03 -14.74
N VAL A 199 -2.42 3.97 -14.27
CA VAL A 199 -3.40 5.01 -14.55
C VAL A 199 -3.12 6.15 -13.56
N GLU A 200 -2.89 7.35 -14.07
CA GLU A 200 -2.68 8.58 -13.30
C GLU A 200 -3.72 8.78 -12.18
N SER A 201 -4.93 8.24 -12.37
CA SER A 201 -6.05 8.17 -11.42
C SER A 201 -5.72 7.58 -10.04
N PHE A 202 -4.60 6.89 -9.90
CA PHE A 202 -4.22 6.20 -8.66
C PHE A 202 -3.08 6.86 -7.91
N SER A 203 -2.74 8.04 -8.37
CA SER A 203 -1.65 8.82 -7.85
C SER A 203 -2.08 9.66 -6.66
N VAL A 204 -3.35 9.66 -6.23
CA VAL A 204 -3.88 10.67 -5.31
C VAL A 204 -4.56 9.99 -4.12
N PHE A 205 -3.97 10.13 -2.93
CA PHE A 205 -4.43 9.51 -1.70
C PHE A 205 -4.75 10.58 -0.65
N PRO A 206 -6.04 10.86 -0.40
CA PRO A 206 -6.44 11.74 0.69
C PRO A 206 -5.98 11.17 2.04
N VAL A 207 -5.36 12.04 2.85
CA VAL A 207 -4.89 11.72 4.19
C VAL A 207 -6.03 11.95 5.18
N ALA A 208 -6.50 10.88 5.82
CA ALA A 208 -7.52 10.91 6.85
C ALA A 208 -6.94 11.11 8.26
N TYR A 209 -5.67 10.72 8.47
CA TYR A 209 -4.95 10.86 9.73
C TYR A 209 -3.45 10.84 9.46
N LEU A 210 -2.69 11.70 10.15
CA LEU A 210 -1.24 11.73 10.06
C LEU A 210 -0.58 12.24 11.34
N ASP A 211 0.25 11.38 11.93
CA ASP A 211 1.20 11.78 12.96
C ASP A 211 2.62 11.26 12.68
N ASN A 212 3.49 11.25 13.70
CA ASN A 212 4.91 10.94 13.53
C ASN A 212 5.20 9.51 13.09
N ASP A 213 4.31 8.56 13.40
CA ASP A 213 4.52 7.13 13.19
C ASP A 213 3.30 6.41 12.63
N LEU A 214 2.17 7.08 12.38
CA LEU A 214 0.97 6.50 11.80
C LEU A 214 0.36 7.42 10.75
N ILE A 215 -0.01 6.83 9.62
CA ILE A 215 -0.72 7.49 8.53
C ILE A 215 -1.92 6.66 8.10
N VAL A 216 -3.03 7.33 7.81
CA VAL A 216 -4.24 6.71 7.26
C VAL A 216 -4.64 7.43 5.99
N PHE A 217 -4.79 6.66 4.92
CA PHE A 217 -5.31 7.14 3.65
C PHE A 217 -6.74 6.63 3.44
N ASP A 218 -7.59 7.49 2.88
CA ASP A 218 -8.92 7.09 2.41
C ASP A 218 -8.81 6.55 0.97
N PHE A 219 -9.17 5.27 0.81
CA PHE A 219 -9.26 4.62 -0.49
C PHE A 219 -10.70 4.63 -0.98
N LYS A 220 -11.10 5.79 -1.52
CA LYS A 220 -12.50 6.11 -1.83
C LYS A 220 -13.18 5.12 -2.78
N LEU A 221 -12.49 4.59 -3.80
CA LEU A 221 -13.12 3.69 -4.78
C LEU A 221 -13.80 2.48 -4.12
N LEU A 222 -13.14 1.90 -3.12
CA LEU A 222 -13.65 0.71 -2.43
C LEU A 222 -14.29 1.05 -1.10
N GLY A 223 -14.38 2.34 -0.74
CA GLY A 223 -14.84 2.79 0.58
C GLY A 223 -14.01 2.18 1.72
N THR A 224 -12.73 1.93 1.47
CA THR A 224 -11.81 1.32 2.46
C THR A 224 -10.72 2.30 2.84
N ARG A 225 -9.87 1.91 3.80
CA ARG A 225 -8.75 2.72 4.28
C ARG A 225 -7.47 1.93 4.26
N ILE A 226 -6.36 2.64 4.07
CA ILE A 226 -5.02 2.10 4.21
C ILE A 226 -4.41 2.75 5.45
N CYS A 227 -4.08 1.96 6.46
CA CYS A 227 -3.29 2.41 7.59
C CYS A 227 -1.88 1.86 7.47
N ALA A 228 -0.89 2.75 7.55
CA ALA A 228 0.52 2.40 7.58
C ALA A 228 1.19 3.00 8.81
N ARG A 229 2.22 2.31 9.30
CA ARG A 229 3.02 2.71 10.44
C ARG A 229 4.47 2.88 10.04
N LYS A 230 5.11 3.91 10.57
CA LYS A 230 6.54 4.12 10.38
C LYS A 230 7.32 3.12 11.22
N LEU A 231 8.24 2.42 10.59
CA LEU A 231 9.17 1.52 11.27
C LEU A 231 10.25 2.32 12.02
N PRO A 232 10.67 1.86 13.20
CA PRO A 232 11.88 2.35 13.86
C PRO A 232 13.08 2.35 12.91
N ARG A 233 13.96 3.35 13.05
CA ARG A 233 15.16 3.53 12.20
C ARG A 233 16.12 2.31 12.19
N ASN A 234 15.97 1.39 13.14
CA ASN A 234 16.82 0.21 13.31
C ASN A 234 16.24 -1.07 12.70
N ASP A 235 15.03 -1.03 12.13
CA ASP A 235 14.37 -2.22 11.55
C ASP A 235 14.57 -2.33 10.03
N LEU A 236 15.68 -1.78 9.52
CA LEU A 236 16.12 -1.97 8.15
C LEU A 236 16.90 -3.29 8.08
N TYR A 237 16.45 -4.20 7.20
CA TYR A 237 17.04 -5.51 6.93
C TYR A 237 18.57 -5.53 6.89
#